data_AF-A0A7X2NRZ9-F1
#
_entry.id   AF-A0A7X2NRZ9-F1
#
_cell.length_a   1.000
_cell.length_b   1.000
_cell.length_c   1.000
_cell.angle_alpha   90.00
_cell.angle_beta   90.00
_cell.angle_gamma   90.00
#
_symmetry.space_group_name_H-M   'P 1'
#
loop_
_entity.id
_entity.type
_entity.pdbx_description
1 polymer ?
#
loop_
_entity_poly.entity_id
_entity_poly.type
_entity_poly.pdbx_seq_one_letter_code
_entity_poly.pdbx_strand_id
1 'polypeptide(L)'
;MPFLIVRKPQKTDAIIRLQNEDDLPDSAEHVISASVPFYDSGSPQESECRLESAYLETLEQAEESQCRRIAIPMSSALRCGYPAEVSFEAAESAARRFLEDHDLMIYLVRERPAAEKRDAQLEAFLSLNLEPEMMSACALPEGRILLEEDDVDDAVRHLDESFQSALFRIIDAKGLTDAEVYRKANLDRRLFSKIRSQKDYRPGKRTILALCIALKLSREETEDLLEKGGYSLSMSQVSDVIIAYFIAHGNYDIYEINEVLFRYDQQLLGS
;
A
#
# COMPACT_ATOMS: atom_id res chain seq x y z
N MET A 1 -32.14 -15.85 -32.01
CA MET A 1 -31.62 -14.47 -32.02
C MET A 1 -32.09 -13.78 -30.75
N PRO A 2 -31.25 -13.54 -29.73
CA PRO A 2 -31.67 -12.69 -28.63
C PRO A 2 -31.39 -11.24 -29.02
N PHE A 3 -32.44 -10.41 -28.99
CA PHE A 3 -32.31 -8.97 -29.06
C PHE A 3 -31.99 -8.43 -27.67
N LEU A 4 -30.94 -7.63 -27.56
CA LEU A 4 -30.65 -6.84 -26.37
C LEU A 4 -31.32 -5.48 -26.55
N ILE A 5 -32.41 -5.24 -25.83
CA ILE A 5 -33.02 -3.89 -25.75
C ILE A 5 -32.19 -3.11 -24.75
N VAL A 6 -31.27 -2.28 -25.26
CA VAL A 6 -30.57 -1.28 -24.45
C VAL A 6 -31.54 -0.12 -24.24
N ARG A 7 -32.02 0.07 -23.00
CA ARG A 7 -32.81 1.25 -22.64
C ARG A 7 -31.97 2.50 -22.89
N LYS A 8 -32.57 3.57 -23.44
CA LYS A 8 -31.93 4.90 -23.49
C LYS A 8 -31.43 5.25 -22.08
N PRO A 9 -30.18 5.71 -21.91
CA PRO A 9 -29.67 6.12 -20.61
C PRO A 9 -30.54 7.26 -20.08
N GLN A 10 -30.87 7.21 -18.78
CA GLN A 10 -31.52 8.32 -18.12
C GLN A 10 -30.50 9.43 -17.86
N LYS A 11 -30.99 10.67 -17.73
CA LYS A 11 -30.27 11.95 -17.66
C LYS A 11 -29.27 12.10 -16.48
N THR A 12 -28.91 11.01 -15.81
CA THR A 12 -28.08 10.95 -14.60
C THR A 12 -26.74 10.23 -14.80
N ASP A 13 -26.43 9.73 -16.00
CA ASP A 13 -25.25 8.88 -16.26
C ASP A 13 -24.08 9.61 -16.98
N ALA A 14 -23.75 10.84 -16.59
CA ALA A 14 -22.75 11.65 -17.30
C ALA A 14 -21.45 11.94 -16.52
N ILE A 15 -21.39 11.63 -15.23
CA ILE A 15 -20.15 11.75 -14.43
C ILE A 15 -19.64 10.34 -14.11
N ILE A 16 -18.52 9.96 -14.73
CA ILE A 16 -17.82 8.71 -14.45
C ILE A 16 -16.62 9.02 -13.58
N ARG A 17 -16.57 8.41 -12.40
CA ARG A 17 -15.40 8.49 -11.51
C ARG A 17 -14.45 7.36 -11.89
N LEU A 18 -13.27 7.72 -12.39
CA LEU A 18 -12.23 6.76 -12.70
C LEU A 18 -11.11 6.82 -11.66
N GLN A 19 -10.50 5.66 -11.42
CA GLN A 19 -9.35 5.55 -10.53
C GLN A 19 -8.01 5.59 -11.25
N ASN A 20 -7.98 5.36 -12.58
CA ASN A 20 -6.77 5.43 -13.38
C ASN A 20 -7.03 6.08 -14.74
N GLU A 21 -5.99 6.66 -15.34
CA GLU A 21 -6.05 7.18 -16.71
C GLU A 21 -6.12 6.06 -17.76
N ASP A 22 -5.55 4.87 -17.48
CA ASP A 22 -5.61 3.71 -18.38
C ASP A 22 -7.02 3.10 -18.50
N ASP A 23 -7.94 3.47 -17.61
CA ASP A 23 -9.35 3.07 -17.65
C ASP A 23 -10.17 3.92 -18.64
N LEU A 24 -9.54 4.89 -19.32
CA LEU A 24 -10.19 5.68 -20.36
C LEU A 24 -10.45 4.85 -21.62
N PRO A 25 -11.66 4.93 -22.19
CA PRO A 25 -12.07 4.05 -23.28
C PRO A 25 -11.36 4.32 -24.62
N ASP A 26 -10.68 5.46 -24.82
CA ASP A 26 -9.99 5.83 -26.07
C ASP A 26 -8.81 6.81 -25.81
N SER A 27 -7.85 6.90 -26.73
CA SER A 27 -6.71 7.86 -26.69
C SER A 27 -7.17 9.32 -26.91
N ALA A 28 -6.60 10.27 -26.16
CA ALA A 28 -6.96 11.68 -26.25
C ALA A 28 -6.65 12.30 -27.63
N GLU A 29 -7.66 12.88 -28.27
CA GLU A 29 -7.50 13.60 -29.56
C GLU A 29 -7.11 15.08 -29.35
N HIS A 30 -7.47 15.67 -28.21
CA HIS A 30 -7.27 17.09 -27.90
C HIS A 30 -6.87 17.25 -26.42
N VAL A 31 -5.95 18.19 -26.15
CA VAL A 31 -5.50 18.53 -24.79
C VAL A 31 -5.88 19.98 -24.49
N ILE A 32 -6.67 20.17 -23.43
CA ILE A 32 -7.10 21.48 -22.95
C ILE A 32 -6.23 21.87 -21.76
N SER A 33 -5.58 23.04 -21.82
CA SER A 33 -4.74 23.54 -20.73
C SER A 33 -5.56 24.43 -19.80
N ALA A 34 -5.94 23.91 -18.63
CA ALA A 34 -6.68 24.66 -17.61
C ALA A 34 -5.74 25.51 -16.73
N SER A 35 -6.12 26.77 -16.47
CA SER A 35 -5.39 27.65 -15.54
C SER A 35 -5.97 27.52 -14.13
N VAL A 36 -5.41 26.61 -13.33
CA VAL A 36 -5.86 26.37 -11.95
C VAL A 36 -5.23 27.40 -11.00
N PRO A 37 -6.03 28.18 -10.23
CA PRO A 37 -5.50 29.17 -9.27
C PRO A 37 -4.71 28.48 -8.15
N PHE A 38 -3.84 29.20 -7.44
CA PHE A 38 -3.19 28.69 -6.22
C PHE A 38 -4.14 28.75 -5.02
N TYR A 39 -4.03 27.76 -4.12
CA TYR A 39 -4.79 27.72 -2.87
C TYR A 39 -4.28 28.77 -1.88
N ASP A 40 -5.19 29.55 -1.31
CA ASP A 40 -4.91 30.49 -0.22
C ASP A 40 -5.59 30.02 1.06
N SER A 41 -4.78 29.61 2.05
CA SER A 41 -5.27 29.16 3.35
C SER A 41 -5.84 30.31 4.21
N GLY A 42 -5.54 31.58 3.86
CA GLY A 42 -6.14 32.75 4.47
C GLY A 42 -7.59 33.00 4.02
N SER A 43 -7.95 32.50 2.83
CA SER A 43 -9.30 32.61 2.25
C SER A 43 -9.73 31.28 1.58
N PRO A 44 -10.03 30.22 2.36
CA PRO A 44 -10.35 28.90 1.81
C PRO A 44 -11.57 28.89 0.90
N GLN A 45 -12.66 29.55 1.30
CA GLN A 45 -13.91 29.59 0.54
C GLN A 45 -13.77 30.33 -0.79
N GLU A 46 -12.97 31.41 -0.82
CA GLU A 46 -12.68 32.14 -2.06
C GLU A 46 -11.81 31.30 -3.00
N SER A 47 -10.87 30.52 -2.45
CA SER A 47 -10.07 29.57 -3.22
C SER A 47 -10.95 28.49 -3.84
N GLU A 48 -11.87 27.91 -3.07
CA GLU A 48 -12.87 26.94 -3.55
C GLU A 48 -13.70 27.49 -4.72
N CYS A 49 -14.29 28.68 -4.56
CA CYS A 49 -15.07 29.32 -5.63
C CYS A 49 -14.23 29.56 -6.90
N ARG A 50 -12.97 29.98 -6.76
CA ARG A 50 -12.08 30.19 -7.91
C ARG A 50 -11.71 28.87 -8.59
N LEU A 51 -11.54 27.80 -7.83
CA LEU A 51 -11.29 26.47 -8.36
C LEU A 51 -12.50 25.93 -9.13
N GLU A 52 -13.72 26.11 -8.60
CA GLU A 52 -14.96 25.74 -9.27
C GLU A 52 -15.12 26.48 -10.61
N SER A 53 -14.88 27.80 -10.63
CA SER A 53 -14.89 28.59 -11.87
C SER A 53 -13.88 28.09 -12.91
N ALA A 54 -12.67 27.73 -12.49
CA ALA A 54 -11.65 27.20 -13.40
C ALA A 54 -12.07 25.87 -14.06
N TYR A 55 -12.80 25.01 -13.32
CA TYR A 55 -13.38 23.79 -13.89
C TYR A 55 -14.50 24.12 -14.89
N LEU A 56 -15.38 25.08 -14.59
CA LEU A 56 -16.43 25.50 -15.51
C LEU A 56 -15.85 26.03 -16.83
N GLU A 57 -14.87 26.93 -16.77
CA GLU A 57 -14.18 27.46 -17.96
C GLU A 57 -13.56 26.35 -18.81
N THR A 58 -13.00 25.31 -18.16
CA THR A 58 -12.43 24.15 -18.86
C THR A 58 -13.50 23.32 -19.57
N LEU A 59 -14.68 23.17 -18.96
CA LEU A 59 -15.81 22.45 -19.55
C LEU A 59 -16.41 23.22 -20.73
N GLU A 60 -16.52 24.56 -20.63
CA GLU A 60 -16.94 25.43 -21.73
C GLU A 60 -15.99 25.30 -22.92
N GLN A 61 -14.67 25.34 -22.70
CA GLN A 61 -13.67 25.13 -23.76
C GLN A 61 -13.79 23.75 -24.42
N ALA A 62 -14.14 22.72 -23.65
CA ALA A 62 -14.35 21.37 -24.19
C ALA A 62 -15.58 21.30 -25.09
N GLU A 63 -16.67 21.96 -24.71
CA GLU A 63 -17.85 22.07 -25.54
C GLU A 63 -17.60 22.89 -26.82
N GLU A 64 -16.89 24.02 -26.72
CA GLU A 64 -16.48 24.83 -27.88
C GLU A 64 -15.62 24.02 -28.86
N SER A 65 -14.78 23.14 -28.33
CA SER A 65 -13.97 22.19 -29.10
C SER A 65 -14.77 20.99 -29.66
N GLN A 66 -16.09 20.98 -29.45
CA GLN A 66 -17.02 19.91 -29.84
C GLN A 66 -16.68 18.54 -29.25
N CYS A 67 -15.98 18.51 -28.12
CA CYS A 67 -15.68 17.28 -27.38
C CYS A 67 -16.98 16.68 -26.86
N ARG A 68 -17.16 15.37 -27.04
CA ARG A 68 -18.28 14.62 -26.44
C ARG A 68 -17.92 13.98 -25.10
N ARG A 69 -16.62 13.90 -24.81
CA ARG A 69 -16.01 13.25 -23.66
C ARG A 69 -14.83 14.09 -23.19
N ILE A 70 -14.68 14.29 -21.89
CA ILE A 70 -13.52 14.96 -21.29
C ILE A 70 -13.05 14.19 -20.05
N ALA A 71 -11.73 14.05 -19.91
CA ALA A 71 -11.11 13.56 -18.69
C ALA A 71 -10.46 14.72 -17.93
N ILE A 72 -10.82 14.89 -16.65
CA ILE A 72 -10.28 15.91 -15.78
C ILE A 72 -9.42 15.21 -14.72
N PRO A 73 -8.09 15.29 -14.83
CA PRO A 73 -7.19 14.79 -13.80
C PRO A 73 -7.27 15.71 -12.58
N MET A 74 -7.56 15.13 -11.41
CA MET A 74 -7.71 15.89 -10.16
C MET A 74 -6.37 16.37 -9.57
N SER A 75 -5.25 16.06 -10.22
CA SER A 75 -3.89 16.35 -9.73
C SER A 75 -3.38 17.75 -10.01
N SER A 76 -4.00 18.46 -10.94
CA SER A 76 -3.71 19.86 -11.24
C SER A 76 -4.00 20.76 -10.03
N ALA A 77 -5.15 20.61 -9.39
CA ALA A 77 -5.51 21.34 -8.18
C ALA A 77 -4.70 20.93 -6.95
N LEU A 78 -4.29 19.66 -6.85
CA LEU A 78 -3.37 19.21 -5.80
C LEU A 78 -2.00 19.90 -5.90
N ARG A 79 -1.46 20.07 -7.11
CA ARG A 79 -0.20 20.81 -7.35
C ARG A 79 -0.30 22.30 -7.00
N CYS A 80 -1.51 22.86 -7.04
CA CYS A 80 -1.78 24.23 -6.65
C CYS A 80 -2.09 24.41 -5.15
N GLY A 81 -1.98 23.35 -4.34
CA GLY A 81 -2.07 23.40 -2.87
C GLY A 81 -3.45 23.17 -2.28
N TYR A 82 -4.45 22.80 -3.09
CA TYR A 82 -5.80 22.51 -2.57
C TYR A 82 -5.83 21.19 -1.80
N PRO A 83 -6.58 21.10 -0.69
CA PRO A 83 -6.89 19.83 -0.05
C PRO A 83 -7.58 18.87 -1.04
N ALA A 84 -7.29 17.56 -0.93
CA ALA A 84 -7.76 16.58 -1.90
C ALA A 84 -9.29 16.48 -1.99
N GLU A 85 -9.98 16.46 -0.85
CA GLU A 85 -11.44 16.43 -0.82
C GLU A 85 -12.05 17.73 -1.37
N VAL A 86 -11.47 18.89 -1.01
CA VAL A 86 -11.89 20.20 -1.52
C VAL A 86 -11.77 20.28 -3.04
N SER A 87 -10.66 19.76 -3.58
CA SER A 87 -10.45 19.69 -5.03
C SER A 87 -11.54 18.86 -5.73
N PHE A 88 -11.84 17.69 -5.17
CA PHE A 88 -12.82 16.77 -5.72
C PHE A 88 -14.26 17.30 -5.63
N GLU A 89 -14.63 17.88 -4.50
CA GLU A 89 -15.95 18.50 -4.30
C GLU A 89 -16.17 19.66 -5.26
N ALA A 90 -15.16 20.52 -5.47
CA ALA A 90 -15.23 21.62 -6.43
C ALA A 90 -15.42 21.13 -7.88
N ALA A 91 -14.69 20.08 -8.29
CA ALA A 91 -14.85 19.49 -9.62
C ALA A 91 -16.21 18.82 -9.81
N GLU A 92 -16.71 18.11 -8.79
CA GLU A 92 -18.02 17.49 -8.84
C GLU A 92 -19.15 18.54 -8.88
N SER A 93 -19.02 19.64 -8.11
CA SER A 93 -19.96 20.76 -8.14
C SER A 93 -20.01 21.41 -9.52
N ALA A 94 -18.85 21.77 -10.07
CA ALA A 94 -18.74 22.35 -11.41
C ALA A 94 -19.33 21.43 -12.48
N ALA A 95 -18.98 20.13 -12.45
CA ALA A 95 -19.50 19.15 -13.40
C ALA A 95 -21.02 19.01 -13.30
N ARG A 96 -21.59 18.93 -12.08
CA ARG A 96 -23.04 18.85 -11.88
C ARG A 96 -23.74 20.09 -12.43
N ARG A 97 -23.22 21.28 -12.13
CA ARG A 97 -23.75 22.56 -12.59
C ARG A 97 -23.71 22.66 -14.12
N PHE A 98 -22.60 22.27 -14.73
CA PHE A 98 -22.45 22.29 -16.19
C PHE A 98 -23.44 21.34 -16.89
N LEU A 99 -23.64 20.14 -16.34
CA LEU A 99 -24.55 19.15 -16.93
C LEU A 99 -26.05 19.47 -16.77
N GLU A 100 -26.42 20.59 -16.12
CA GLU A 100 -27.81 21.05 -16.06
C GLU A 100 -28.33 21.43 -17.46
N ASP A 101 -27.48 22.12 -18.23
CA ASP A 101 -27.82 22.70 -19.54
C ASP A 101 -27.04 22.08 -20.71
N HIS A 102 -25.99 21.28 -20.44
CA HIS A 102 -25.07 20.75 -21.44
C HIS A 102 -25.03 19.22 -21.47
N ASP A 103 -24.81 18.64 -22.67
CA ASP A 103 -24.71 17.18 -22.88
C ASP A 103 -23.25 16.79 -23.16
N LEU A 104 -22.50 16.50 -22.09
CA LEU A 104 -21.08 16.15 -22.13
C LEU A 104 -20.80 14.98 -21.18
N MET A 105 -19.96 14.03 -21.60
CA MET A 105 -19.54 12.95 -20.72
C MET A 105 -18.25 13.34 -19.99
N ILE A 106 -18.31 13.44 -18.66
CA ILE A 106 -17.22 13.93 -17.82
C ILE A 106 -16.62 12.77 -17.02
N TYR A 107 -15.32 12.55 -17.19
CA TYR A 107 -14.53 11.61 -16.40
C TYR A 107 -13.74 12.39 -15.35
N LEU A 108 -14.10 12.26 -14.07
CA LEU A 108 -13.30 12.79 -12.97
C LEU A 108 -12.28 11.74 -12.56
N VAL A 109 -11.01 12.00 -12.84
CA VAL A 109 -9.91 11.05 -12.62
C VAL A 109 -9.20 11.41 -11.32
N ARG A 110 -9.49 10.67 -10.25
CA ARG A 110 -8.79 10.81 -8.97
C ARG A 110 -7.44 10.13 -9.08
N GLU A 111 -6.35 10.86 -8.90
CA GLU A 111 -5.05 10.25 -8.60
C GLU A 111 -5.10 9.64 -7.19
N ARG A 112 -4.59 8.41 -7.06
CA ARG A 112 -4.49 7.76 -5.74
C ARG A 112 -3.54 8.57 -4.85
N PRO A 113 -3.90 8.82 -3.58
CA PRO A 113 -2.97 9.44 -2.65
C PRO A 113 -1.82 8.45 -2.37
N ALA A 114 -0.60 8.81 -2.79
CA ALA A 114 0.70 8.31 -2.33
C ALA A 114 0.98 6.79 -2.31
N ALA A 115 0.06 5.94 -2.77
CA ALA A 115 0.27 4.49 -2.93
C ALA A 115 1.06 4.17 -4.21
N GLU A 116 0.94 4.98 -5.27
CA GLU A 116 1.59 4.69 -6.56
C GLU A 116 3.10 4.91 -6.58
N LYS A 117 3.65 5.78 -5.72
CA LYS A 117 5.12 5.77 -5.53
C LYS A 117 5.58 4.45 -4.91
N ARG A 118 4.75 3.83 -4.06
CA ARG A 118 5.09 2.54 -3.44
C ARG A 118 4.80 1.36 -4.36
N ASP A 119 3.71 1.36 -5.12
CA ASP A 119 3.40 0.27 -6.06
C ASP A 119 4.44 0.23 -7.18
N ALA A 120 4.87 1.36 -7.75
CA ALA A 120 5.96 1.37 -8.74
C ALA A 120 7.33 1.04 -8.12
N GLN A 121 7.61 1.50 -6.89
CA GLN A 121 8.86 1.13 -6.19
C GLN A 121 8.86 -0.32 -5.74
N LEU A 122 7.70 -0.88 -5.37
CA LEU A 122 7.52 -2.28 -4.99
C LEU A 122 7.60 -3.14 -6.25
N GLU A 123 6.96 -2.79 -7.35
CA GLU A 123 7.12 -3.47 -8.65
C GLU A 123 8.55 -3.38 -9.17
N ALA A 124 9.22 -2.23 -9.01
CA ALA A 124 10.65 -2.09 -9.31
C ALA A 124 11.51 -2.94 -8.35
N PHE A 125 11.18 -2.99 -7.06
CA PHE A 125 11.90 -3.79 -6.08
C PHE A 125 11.65 -5.29 -6.27
N LEU A 126 10.43 -5.69 -6.62
CA LEU A 126 10.04 -7.04 -6.97
C LEU A 126 10.74 -7.46 -8.26
N SER A 127 10.71 -6.65 -9.32
CA SER A 127 11.44 -6.96 -10.55
C SER A 127 12.96 -7.08 -10.32
N LEU A 128 13.59 -6.16 -9.58
CA LEU A 128 15.01 -6.25 -9.24
C LEU A 128 15.39 -7.47 -8.38
N ASN A 129 14.46 -8.01 -7.59
CA ASN A 129 14.73 -9.13 -6.68
C ASN A 129 14.11 -10.47 -7.13
N LEU A 130 13.29 -10.49 -8.20
CA LEU A 130 12.59 -11.67 -8.72
C LEU A 130 13.00 -12.08 -10.14
N GLU A 131 13.99 -11.44 -10.77
CA GLU A 131 14.50 -11.89 -12.07
C GLU A 131 14.93 -13.38 -12.03
N PRO A 132 14.40 -14.23 -12.93
CA PRO A 132 14.71 -15.65 -12.96
C PRO A 132 15.99 -15.91 -13.76
N GLU A 133 17.15 -15.59 -13.18
CA GLU A 133 18.37 -16.31 -13.51
C GLU A 133 18.50 -17.52 -12.59
N MET A 134 18.12 -18.67 -13.13
CA MET A 134 18.27 -20.00 -12.54
C MET A 134 19.65 -20.20 -11.90
N MET A 135 19.67 -20.99 -10.81
CA MET A 135 20.83 -21.68 -10.25
C MET A 135 21.96 -21.91 -11.26
N SER A 136 23.16 -21.40 -10.95
CA SER A 136 24.40 -22.19 -11.01
C SER A 136 25.61 -21.34 -10.62
N ALA A 137 26.02 -21.46 -9.35
CA ALA A 137 27.38 -21.88 -9.02
C ALA A 137 27.45 -22.11 -7.51
N CYS A 138 27.58 -23.38 -7.14
CA CYS A 138 28.25 -23.72 -5.90
C CYS A 138 29.63 -23.06 -5.91
N ALA A 139 29.86 -22.13 -4.98
CA ALA A 139 31.16 -21.94 -4.38
C ALA A 139 30.95 -22.07 -2.87
N LEU A 140 31.14 -23.30 -2.37
CA LEU A 140 31.36 -23.51 -0.95
C LEU A 140 32.60 -22.69 -0.55
N PRO A 141 32.57 -21.85 0.48
CA PRO A 141 33.80 -21.53 1.17
C PRO A 141 34.37 -22.84 1.74
N GLU A 142 35.61 -23.14 1.39
CA GLU A 142 36.38 -24.22 2.01
C GLU A 142 36.49 -23.94 3.51
N GLY A 143 35.73 -24.70 4.28
CA GLY A 143 35.64 -24.57 5.72
C GLY A 143 34.77 -25.65 6.31
N ARG A 144 35.09 -26.92 6.02
CA ARG A 144 34.54 -28.05 6.79
C ARG A 144 35.09 -27.94 8.21
N ILE A 145 34.28 -27.43 9.13
CA ILE A 145 34.47 -27.70 10.55
C ILE A 145 33.98 -29.13 10.75
N LEU A 146 34.91 -30.05 11.02
CA LEU A 146 34.59 -31.36 11.58
C LEU A 146 34.25 -31.10 13.05
N LEU A 147 32.97 -31.03 13.38
CA LEU A 147 32.54 -31.03 14.78
C LEU A 147 32.69 -32.47 15.28
N GLU A 148 33.66 -32.70 16.16
CA GLU A 148 33.80 -33.94 16.90
C GLU A 148 32.61 -34.09 17.86
N GLU A 149 32.21 -35.34 18.15
CA GLU A 149 30.96 -35.69 18.83
C GLU A 149 30.81 -35.12 20.27
N ASP A 150 31.87 -34.54 20.83
CA ASP A 150 31.89 -33.91 22.15
C ASP A 150 31.46 -32.41 22.18
N ASP A 151 31.23 -31.76 21.02
CA ASP A 151 30.98 -30.30 20.91
C ASP A 151 29.48 -29.90 20.96
N VAL A 152 28.57 -30.85 20.77
CA VAL A 152 27.12 -30.57 20.75
C VAL A 152 26.60 -30.20 22.15
N ASP A 153 27.09 -30.87 23.19
CA ASP A 153 26.66 -30.61 24.58
C ASP A 153 27.17 -29.27 25.11
N ASP A 154 28.35 -28.80 24.66
CA ASP A 154 28.89 -27.48 25.04
C ASP A 154 28.26 -26.34 24.21
N ALA A 155 27.88 -26.58 22.96
CA ALA A 155 27.07 -25.64 22.17
C ALA A 155 25.64 -25.47 22.74
N VAL A 156 25.04 -26.54 23.29
CA VAL A 156 23.74 -26.48 23.98
C VAL A 156 23.82 -25.72 25.31
N ARG A 157 24.99 -25.65 25.96
CA ARG A 157 25.19 -24.88 27.19
C ARG A 157 25.33 -23.37 26.98
N HIS A 158 25.65 -22.95 25.76
CA HIS A 158 25.80 -21.53 25.36
C HIS A 158 24.68 -21.07 24.43
N LEU A 159 23.46 -21.58 24.62
CA LEU A 159 22.30 -21.18 23.82
C LEU A 159 22.01 -19.69 23.97
N ASP A 160 21.88 -19.02 22.82
CA ASP A 160 21.43 -17.65 22.71
C ASP A 160 20.08 -17.40 23.39
N GLU A 161 19.78 -16.12 23.63
CA GLU A 161 18.49 -15.66 24.15
C GLU A 161 17.33 -16.30 23.35
N SER A 162 16.39 -16.98 24.06
CA SER A 162 15.24 -17.60 23.40
C SER A 162 14.36 -16.56 22.69
N PHE A 163 13.65 -16.96 21.63
CA PHE A 163 12.66 -16.12 20.94
C PHE A 163 11.72 -15.40 21.91
N GLN A 164 11.19 -16.15 22.89
CA GLN A 164 10.23 -15.62 23.85
C GLN A 164 10.87 -14.54 24.72
N SER A 165 12.08 -14.79 25.24
CA SER A 165 12.84 -13.82 26.04
C SER A 165 13.13 -12.54 25.26
N ALA A 166 13.61 -12.68 24.02
CA ALA A 166 13.90 -11.55 23.14
C ALA A 166 12.65 -10.73 22.81
N LEU A 167 11.54 -11.40 22.47
CA LEU A 167 10.27 -10.75 22.19
C LEU A 167 9.81 -9.90 23.37
N PHE A 168 9.80 -10.45 24.59
CA PHE A 168 9.34 -9.70 25.77
C PHE A 168 10.30 -8.59 26.19
N ARG A 169 11.62 -8.79 26.05
CA ARG A 169 12.61 -7.72 26.24
C ARG A 169 12.35 -6.55 25.30
N ILE A 170 12.03 -6.81 24.03
CA ILE A 170 11.69 -5.78 23.05
C ILE A 170 10.37 -5.08 23.40
N ILE A 171 9.34 -5.83 23.81
CA ILE A 171 8.06 -5.28 24.25
C ILE A 171 8.25 -4.31 25.43
N ASP A 172 9.01 -4.73 26.44
CA ASP A 172 9.32 -3.93 27.62
C ASP A 172 10.14 -2.69 27.24
N ALA A 173 11.14 -2.83 26.37
CA ALA A 173 11.96 -1.72 25.88
C ALA A 173 11.14 -0.69 25.07
N LYS A 174 10.10 -1.13 24.34
CA LYS A 174 9.18 -0.25 23.61
C LYS A 174 8.04 0.29 24.49
N GLY A 175 7.97 -0.09 25.76
CA GLY A 175 6.96 0.38 26.71
C GLY A 175 5.54 -0.02 26.33
N LEU A 176 5.38 -1.14 25.60
CA LEU A 176 4.08 -1.62 25.13
C LEU A 176 3.53 -2.68 26.08
N THR A 177 2.21 -2.70 26.24
CA THR A 177 1.54 -3.78 26.95
C THR A 177 1.29 -4.95 26.01
N ASP A 178 1.24 -6.18 26.55
CA ASP A 178 0.80 -7.38 25.83
C ASP A 178 -0.50 -7.14 25.03
N ALA A 179 -1.43 -6.41 25.63
CA ALA A 179 -2.72 -6.09 25.03
C ALA A 179 -2.63 -5.22 23.79
N GLU A 180 -1.69 -4.27 23.76
CA GLU A 180 -1.45 -3.45 22.59
C GLU A 180 -0.73 -4.24 21.50
N VAL A 181 0.21 -5.10 21.88
CA VAL A 181 1.01 -5.89 20.94
C VAL A 181 0.13 -6.84 20.15
N TYR A 182 -0.68 -7.70 20.81
CA TYR A 182 -1.50 -8.66 20.04
C TYR A 182 -2.60 -7.97 19.24
N ARG A 183 -3.13 -6.82 19.68
CA ARG A 183 -4.11 -6.05 18.89
C ARG A 183 -3.49 -5.44 17.64
N LYS A 184 -2.31 -4.82 17.78
CA LYS A 184 -1.57 -4.25 16.64
C LYS A 184 -1.10 -5.33 15.66
N ALA A 185 -0.77 -6.52 16.16
CA ALA A 185 -0.40 -7.68 15.35
C ALA A 185 -1.60 -8.39 14.71
N ASN A 186 -2.83 -7.93 14.98
CA ASN A 186 -4.07 -8.59 14.60
C ASN A 186 -4.14 -10.07 15.01
N LEU A 187 -3.70 -10.40 16.23
CA LEU A 187 -3.67 -11.77 16.76
C LEU A 187 -4.74 -12.00 17.82
N ASP A 188 -5.29 -13.22 17.87
CA ASP A 188 -6.14 -13.65 18.98
C ASP A 188 -5.34 -13.65 20.30
N ARG A 189 -5.93 -13.06 21.34
CA ARG A 189 -5.38 -13.05 22.71
C ARG A 189 -4.99 -14.44 23.21
N ARG A 190 -5.71 -15.50 22.81
CA ARG A 190 -5.40 -16.90 23.16
C ARG A 190 -4.09 -17.36 22.56
N LEU A 191 -3.79 -16.98 21.31
CA LEU A 191 -2.52 -17.29 20.66
C LEU A 191 -1.38 -16.58 21.39
N PHE A 192 -1.55 -15.30 21.70
CA PHE A 192 -0.54 -14.54 22.45
C PHE A 192 -0.33 -15.10 23.86
N SER A 193 -1.39 -15.57 24.51
CA SER A 193 -1.29 -16.26 25.80
C SER A 193 -0.47 -17.55 25.72
N LYS A 194 -0.53 -18.30 24.61
CA LYS A 194 0.35 -19.47 24.40
C LYS A 194 1.80 -19.03 24.28
N ILE A 195 2.07 -17.98 23.50
CA ILE A 195 3.41 -17.39 23.36
C ILE A 195 3.98 -16.98 24.72
N ARG A 196 3.16 -16.43 25.63
CA ARG A 196 3.62 -16.00 26.96
C ARG A 196 3.78 -17.14 27.97
N SER A 197 2.87 -18.11 27.96
CA SER A 197 2.74 -19.07 29.08
C SER A 197 3.27 -20.46 28.78
N GLN A 198 3.39 -20.85 27.51
CA GLN A 198 3.90 -22.17 27.14
C GLN A 198 5.40 -22.09 26.88
N LYS A 199 6.18 -22.75 27.76
CA LYS A 199 7.61 -22.88 27.59
C LYS A 199 7.90 -23.57 26.25
N ASP A 200 8.87 -23.05 25.50
CA ASP A 200 9.32 -23.56 24.21
C ASP A 200 8.26 -23.49 23.08
N TYR A 201 7.18 -22.72 23.26
CA TYR A 201 6.21 -22.48 22.19
C TYR A 201 6.85 -21.70 21.05
N ARG A 202 6.84 -22.30 19.86
CA ARG A 202 7.34 -21.66 18.64
C ARG A 202 6.17 -21.25 17.74
N PRO A 203 5.85 -19.95 17.67
CA PRO A 203 4.89 -19.47 16.69
C PRO A 203 5.40 -19.71 15.26
N GLY A 204 4.48 -19.81 14.31
CA GLY A 204 4.83 -19.86 12.90
C GLY A 204 5.47 -18.54 12.44
N LYS A 205 6.28 -18.60 11.38
CA LYS A 205 6.95 -17.42 10.79
C LYS A 205 6.04 -16.22 10.58
N ARG A 206 4.83 -16.44 10.04
CA ARG A 206 3.83 -15.37 9.79
C ARG A 206 3.40 -14.65 11.07
N THR A 207 3.22 -15.40 12.16
CA THR A 207 2.90 -14.82 13.47
C THR A 207 4.06 -13.99 14.00
N ILE A 208 5.30 -14.46 13.83
CA ILE A 208 6.50 -13.69 14.21
C ILE A 208 6.60 -12.40 13.41
N LEU A 209 6.41 -12.46 12.08
CA LEU A 209 6.40 -11.28 11.22
C LEU A 209 5.31 -10.28 11.63
N ALA A 210 4.10 -10.75 11.95
CA ALA A 210 3.03 -9.89 12.46
C ALA A 210 3.42 -9.18 13.78
N LEU A 211 4.14 -9.87 14.67
CA LEU A 211 4.70 -9.28 15.89
C LEU A 211 5.79 -8.25 15.57
N CYS A 212 6.69 -8.53 14.63
CA CYS A 212 7.72 -7.58 14.19
C CYS A 212 7.10 -6.29 13.65
N ILE A 213 6.04 -6.41 12.83
CA ILE A 213 5.27 -5.28 12.31
C ILE A 213 4.59 -4.51 13.44
N ALA A 214 3.90 -5.19 14.36
CA ALA A 214 3.24 -4.55 15.51
C ALA A 214 4.20 -3.78 16.42
N LEU A 215 5.42 -4.29 16.56
CA LEU A 215 6.50 -3.68 17.33
C LEU A 215 7.28 -2.64 16.54
N LYS A 216 7.00 -2.46 15.24
CA LYS A 216 7.73 -1.56 14.34
C LYS A 216 9.24 -1.81 14.39
N LEU A 217 9.63 -3.07 14.20
CA LEU A 217 11.04 -3.47 14.23
C LEU A 217 11.74 -3.08 12.93
N SER A 218 12.99 -2.63 13.04
CA SER A 218 13.85 -2.43 11.88
C SER A 218 14.13 -3.77 11.16
N ARG A 219 14.77 -3.70 9.99
CA ARG A 219 15.18 -4.90 9.26
C ARG A 219 16.11 -5.78 10.08
N GLU A 220 17.13 -5.19 10.72
CA GLU A 220 18.10 -5.90 11.56
C GLU A 220 17.42 -6.54 12.78
N GLU A 221 16.56 -5.78 13.47
CA GLU A 221 15.79 -6.29 14.62
C GLU A 221 14.83 -7.43 14.21
N THR A 222 14.26 -7.35 13.00
CA THR A 222 13.36 -8.39 12.46
C THR A 222 14.13 -9.66 12.12
N GLU A 223 15.28 -9.55 11.47
CA GLU A 223 16.16 -10.69 11.16
C GLU A 223 16.62 -11.39 12.46
N ASP A 224 17.09 -10.62 13.44
CA ASP A 224 17.52 -11.13 14.76
C ASP A 224 16.39 -11.87 15.50
N LEU A 225 15.16 -11.34 15.47
CA LEU A 225 14.02 -11.98 16.14
C LEU A 225 13.52 -13.22 15.39
N LEU A 226 13.57 -13.21 14.05
CA LEU A 226 13.23 -14.38 13.24
C LEU A 226 14.23 -15.52 13.45
N GLU A 227 15.52 -15.22 13.53
CA GLU A 227 16.58 -16.21 13.74
C GLU A 227 16.39 -16.94 15.07
N LYS A 228 16.09 -16.20 16.14
CA LYS A 228 15.74 -16.79 17.46
C LYS A 228 14.50 -17.69 17.40
N GLY A 229 13.59 -17.45 16.45
CA GLY A 229 12.44 -18.29 16.14
C GLY A 229 12.74 -19.49 15.24
N GLY A 230 13.94 -19.55 14.64
CA GLY A 230 14.36 -20.55 13.66
C GLY A 230 13.90 -20.24 12.23
N TYR A 231 13.72 -18.96 11.89
CA TYR A 231 13.29 -18.52 10.57
C TYR A 231 14.21 -17.43 10.03
N SER A 232 14.09 -17.15 8.73
CA SER A 232 14.77 -16.04 8.06
C SER A 232 13.85 -15.41 7.01
N LEU A 233 14.10 -14.16 6.62
CA LEU A 233 13.49 -13.56 5.44
C LEU A 233 14.18 -14.09 4.19
N SER A 234 13.41 -14.62 3.25
CA SER A 234 13.91 -15.20 2.00
C SER A 234 13.51 -14.34 0.81
N MET A 235 14.50 -13.85 0.06
CA MET A 235 14.24 -13.04 -1.13
C MET A 235 13.61 -13.82 -2.29
N SER A 236 13.54 -15.15 -2.20
CA SER A 236 12.83 -15.99 -3.18
C SER A 236 11.34 -16.17 -2.87
N GLN A 237 10.85 -15.63 -1.75
CA GLN A 237 9.43 -15.68 -1.39
C GLN A 237 8.81 -14.29 -1.55
N VAL A 238 7.81 -14.16 -2.43
CA VAL A 238 7.10 -12.90 -2.69
C VAL A 238 6.55 -12.28 -1.41
N SER A 239 5.99 -13.09 -0.49
CA SER A 239 5.52 -12.61 0.81
C SER A 239 6.61 -11.95 1.65
N ASP A 240 7.82 -12.52 1.67
CA ASP A 240 8.93 -12.00 2.45
C ASP A 240 9.49 -10.73 1.84
N VAL A 241 9.56 -10.65 0.51
CA VAL A 241 10.00 -9.46 -0.24
C VAL A 241 9.04 -8.30 0.00
N ILE A 242 7.73 -8.54 -0.05
CA ILE A 242 6.70 -7.54 0.30
C ILE A 242 6.94 -7.05 1.73
N ILE A 243 7.06 -7.94 2.70
CA ILE A 243 7.23 -7.55 4.12
C ILE A 243 8.54 -6.77 4.33
N ALA A 244 9.64 -7.21 3.72
CA ALA A 244 10.92 -6.51 3.78
C ALA A 244 10.85 -5.10 3.18
N TYR A 245 10.12 -4.94 2.07
CA TYR A 245 9.86 -3.65 1.44
C TYR A 245 9.15 -2.70 2.42
N PHE A 246 8.06 -3.14 3.05
CA PHE A 246 7.30 -2.32 3.99
C PHE A 246 8.14 -1.89 5.21
N ILE A 247 8.92 -2.82 5.78
CA ILE A 247 9.85 -2.51 6.89
C ILE A 247 10.89 -1.46 6.46
N ALA A 248 11.49 -1.62 5.28
CA ALA A 248 12.50 -0.69 4.77
C ALA A 248 11.95 0.73 4.56
N HIS A 249 10.67 0.87 4.23
CA HIS A 249 9.99 2.16 4.07
C HIS A 249 9.37 2.69 5.36
N GLY A 250 9.57 2.00 6.49
CA GLY A 250 9.04 2.40 7.80
C GLY A 250 7.51 2.34 7.89
N ASN A 251 6.86 1.59 7.00
CA ASN A 251 5.42 1.40 7.02
C ASN A 251 5.08 0.07 7.70
N TYR A 252 4.40 0.17 8.84
CA TYR A 252 4.07 -0.95 9.70
C TYR A 252 2.57 -1.11 9.91
N ASP A 253 1.74 -0.59 8.99
CA ASP A 253 0.31 -0.83 9.02
C ASP A 253 0.01 -2.24 8.50
N ILE A 254 -0.43 -3.12 9.41
CA ILE A 254 -0.72 -4.52 9.08
C ILE A 254 -1.86 -4.66 8.06
N TYR A 255 -2.80 -3.72 8.01
CA TYR A 255 -3.90 -3.74 7.05
C TYR A 255 -3.41 -3.37 5.66
N GLU A 256 -2.58 -2.31 5.53
CA GLU A 256 -1.96 -1.95 4.24
C GLU A 256 -1.07 -3.08 3.72
N ILE A 257 -0.28 -3.71 4.59
CA ILE A 257 0.56 -4.87 4.22
C ILE A 257 -0.31 -6.03 3.72
N ASN A 258 -1.40 -6.32 4.44
CA ASN A 258 -2.32 -7.40 4.07
C ASN A 258 -3.06 -7.15 2.76
N GLU A 259 -3.41 -5.89 2.45
CA GLU A 259 -3.96 -5.54 1.15
C GLU A 259 -2.99 -5.88 0.02
N VAL A 260 -1.69 -5.57 0.18
CA VAL A 260 -0.67 -5.91 -0.83
C VAL A 260 -0.45 -7.42 -0.89
N LEU A 261 -0.32 -8.11 0.26
CA LEU A 261 -0.20 -9.57 0.27
C LEU A 261 -1.38 -10.24 -0.44
N PHE A 262 -2.61 -9.75 -0.23
CA PHE A 262 -3.80 -10.25 -0.90
C PHE A 262 -3.74 -10.05 -2.42
N ARG A 263 -3.28 -8.88 -2.89
CA ARG A 263 -3.13 -8.60 -4.34
C ARG A 263 -2.20 -9.57 -5.06
N TYR A 264 -1.17 -10.09 -4.38
CA TYR A 264 -0.24 -11.08 -4.93
C TYR A 264 -0.58 -12.54 -4.52
N ASP A 265 -1.84 -12.80 -4.12
CA ASP A 265 -2.31 -14.13 -3.68
C ASP A 265 -1.48 -14.76 -2.54
N GLN A 266 -0.88 -13.93 -1.70
CA GLN A 266 -0.08 -14.37 -0.55
C GLN A 266 -0.93 -14.49 0.71
N GLN A 267 -0.45 -15.29 1.66
CA GLN A 267 -1.11 -15.46 2.96
C GLN A 267 -0.97 -14.21 3.83
N LEU A 268 -2.09 -13.77 4.42
CA LEU A 268 -2.16 -12.61 5.30
C LEU A 268 -1.38 -12.81 6.61
N LEU A 269 -0.91 -11.70 7.18
CA LEU A 269 -0.38 -11.59 8.52
C LEU A 269 -1.50 -11.38 9.54
N GLY A 270 -1.30 -11.90 10.75
CA GLY A 270 -2.20 -11.66 11.87
C GLY A 270 -3.60 -12.25 11.65
N SER A 271 -3.71 -13.57 11.78
CA SER A 271 -4.96 -14.34 11.64
C SER A 271 -5.12 -15.34 12.77
#